data_AF-A0A1F5GUE8-F1
#
_entry.id   AF-A0A1F5GUE8-F1
#
_cell.length_a   1.000
_cell.length_b   1.000
_cell.length_c   1.000
_cell.angle_alpha   90.00
_cell.angle_beta   90.00
_cell.angle_gamma   90.00
#
_symmetry.space_group_name_H-M   'P 1'
#
loop_
_entity.id
_entity.type
_entity.pdbx_description
1 polymer ?
#
loop_
_entity_poly.entity_id
_entity_poly.type
_entity_poly.pdbx_seq_one_letter_code
_entity_poly.pdbx_strand_id
1 'polypeptide(L)'
;MININFISNREMKKIETKYIVAIIISLILGASLVGYGYLDYSYKKEALKQRQEQESKALIQKQEQEKKEYLSKRSNECYTIYEKERKQFNNVEGHFYDEINDKCVVRYTTKEYEGVDCQKEYGSVPSWELECKLGIFTKKF
;
A
#
# COMPACT_ATOMS: atom_id res chain seq x y z
N MET A 1 -47.76 13.35 -76.35
CA MET A 1 -46.74 14.38 -76.05
C MET A 1 -46.34 14.23 -74.59
N ILE A 2 -45.13 13.75 -74.30
CA ILE A 2 -44.67 13.55 -72.91
C ILE A 2 -44.16 14.90 -72.39
N ASN A 3 -44.69 15.35 -71.25
CA ASN A 3 -44.41 16.66 -70.69
C ASN A 3 -43.02 16.66 -70.01
N ILE A 4 -42.04 17.23 -70.69
CA ILE A 4 -40.62 17.26 -70.32
C ILE A 4 -40.40 17.90 -68.93
N ASN A 5 -41.27 18.83 -68.52
CA ASN A 5 -41.24 19.45 -67.19
C ASN A 5 -41.55 18.48 -66.04
N PHE A 6 -42.35 17.43 -66.28
CA PHE A 6 -42.70 16.44 -65.27
C PHE A 6 -41.56 15.44 -65.02
N ILE A 7 -40.81 15.09 -66.06
CA ILE A 7 -39.65 14.19 -65.98
C ILE A 7 -38.49 14.90 -65.28
N SER A 8 -38.21 16.16 -65.64
CA SER A 8 -37.15 16.97 -65.00
C SER A 8 -37.40 17.17 -63.49
N ASN A 9 -38.63 17.46 -63.07
CA ASN A 9 -38.98 17.64 -61.65
C ASN A 9 -38.87 16.33 -60.84
N ARG A 10 -39.18 15.17 -61.45
CA ARG A 10 -39.08 13.87 -60.78
C ARG A 10 -37.62 13.44 -60.58
N GLU A 11 -36.74 13.69 -61.54
CA GLU A 11 -35.31 13.41 -61.43
C GLU A 11 -34.63 14.34 -60.41
N MET A 12 -34.99 15.64 -60.37
CA MET A 12 -34.52 16.59 -59.36
C MET A 12 -34.89 16.17 -57.92
N LYS A 13 -36.16 15.79 -57.67
CA LYS A 13 -36.59 15.27 -56.35
C LYS A 13 -35.85 14.00 -55.93
N LYS A 14 -35.52 13.13 -56.90
CA LYS A 14 -34.79 11.88 -56.65
C LYS A 14 -33.32 12.16 -56.28
N ILE A 15 -32.72 13.20 -56.86
CA ILE A 15 -31.39 13.69 -56.51
C ILE A 15 -31.39 14.27 -55.09
N GLU A 16 -32.32 15.18 -54.77
CA GLU A 16 -32.45 15.77 -53.42
C GLU A 16 -32.66 14.69 -52.35
N THR A 17 -33.49 13.69 -52.62
CA THR A 17 -33.73 12.58 -51.67
C THR A 17 -32.47 11.77 -51.40
N LYS A 18 -31.63 11.49 -52.42
CA LYS A 18 -30.36 10.78 -52.24
C LYS A 18 -29.36 11.56 -51.39
N TYR A 19 -29.29 12.88 -51.58
CA TYR A 19 -28.43 13.74 -50.77
C TYR A 19 -28.88 13.80 -49.30
N ILE A 20 -30.18 13.91 -49.05
CA ILE A 20 -30.74 13.90 -47.68
C ILE A 20 -30.42 12.57 -46.98
N VAL A 21 -30.60 11.43 -47.66
CA VAL A 21 -30.28 10.11 -47.10
C VAL A 21 -28.79 9.97 -46.80
N ALA A 22 -27.90 10.48 -47.67
CA ALA A 22 -26.46 10.45 -47.44
C ALA A 22 -26.04 11.28 -46.21
N ILE A 23 -26.67 12.44 -45.99
CA ILE A 23 -26.44 13.28 -44.81
C ILE A 23 -26.90 12.59 -43.53
N ILE A 24 -28.06 11.92 -43.55
CA ILE A 24 -28.57 11.20 -42.38
C ILE A 24 -27.62 10.04 -42.02
N ILE A 25 -27.14 9.28 -43.00
CA ILE A 25 -26.20 8.17 -42.77
C ILE A 25 -24.87 8.70 -42.22
N SER A 26 -24.33 9.80 -42.75
CA SER A 26 -23.07 10.36 -42.26
C SER A 26 -23.19 10.87 -40.82
N LEU A 27 -24.33 11.45 -40.44
CA LEU A 27 -24.60 11.86 -39.06
C LEU A 27 -24.71 10.67 -38.10
N ILE A 28 -25.37 9.58 -38.50
CA ILE A 28 -25.50 8.37 -37.68
C ILE A 28 -24.11 7.71 -37.48
N LEU A 29 -23.33 7.59 -38.56
CA LEU A 29 -21.98 7.03 -38.47
C LEU A 29 -21.05 7.91 -37.62
N GLY A 30 -21.12 9.24 -37.80
CA GLY A 30 -20.38 10.19 -36.99
C GLY A 30 -20.71 10.07 -35.50
N ALA A 31 -22.00 10.04 -35.15
CA ALA A 31 -22.44 9.90 -33.77
C ALA A 31 -22.03 8.54 -33.16
N SER A 32 -22.07 7.46 -33.95
CA SER A 32 -21.70 6.11 -33.51
C SER A 32 -20.20 6.00 -33.19
N LEU A 33 -19.34 6.61 -34.01
CA LEU A 33 -17.89 6.61 -33.78
C LEU A 33 -17.51 7.42 -32.53
N VAL A 34 -18.13 8.58 -32.32
CA VAL A 34 -17.91 9.39 -31.12
C VAL A 34 -18.40 8.66 -29.86
N GLY A 35 -19.58 8.03 -29.93
CA GLY A 35 -20.12 7.24 -28.83
C GLY A 35 -19.23 6.05 -28.45
N TYR A 36 -18.73 5.31 -29.44
CA TYR A 36 -17.80 4.20 -29.21
C TYR A 36 -16.49 4.67 -28.56
N GLY A 37 -15.91 5.77 -29.05
CA GLY A 37 -14.69 6.34 -28.49
C GLY A 37 -14.84 6.78 -27.02
N TYR A 38 -15.99 7.35 -26.66
CA TYR A 38 -16.27 7.73 -25.27
C TYR A 38 -16.39 6.51 -24.35
N LEU A 39 -17.10 5.47 -24.78
CA LEU A 39 -17.24 4.23 -24.02
C LEU A 39 -15.90 3.52 -23.83
N ASP A 40 -15.10 3.36 -24.89
CA ASP A 40 -13.77 2.77 -24.81
C ASP A 40 -12.86 3.54 -23.84
N TYR A 41 -12.92 4.88 -23.88
CA TYR A 41 -12.18 5.73 -22.95
C TYR A 41 -12.63 5.54 -21.50
N SER A 42 -13.94 5.48 -21.22
CA SER A 42 -14.45 5.28 -19.87
C SER A 42 -14.06 3.91 -19.31
N TYR A 43 -14.19 2.85 -20.09
CA TYR A 43 -13.80 1.50 -19.68
C TYR A 43 -12.30 1.41 -19.38
N LYS A 44 -11.45 1.96 -20.25
CA LYS A 44 -9.99 2.01 -20.02
C LYS A 44 -9.64 2.75 -18.74
N LYS A 45 -10.33 3.86 -18.46
CA LYS A 45 -10.12 4.65 -17.25
C LYS A 45 -10.51 3.87 -15.99
N GLU A 46 -11.62 3.15 -16.01
CA GLU A 46 -12.05 2.30 -14.88
C GLU A 46 -11.10 1.12 -14.66
N ALA A 47 -10.70 0.43 -15.73
CA ALA A 47 -9.74 -0.67 -15.64
C ALA A 47 -8.40 -0.21 -15.06
N LEU A 48 -7.92 0.99 -15.44
CA LEU A 48 -6.70 1.56 -14.88
C LEU A 48 -6.85 1.87 -13.39
N LYS A 49 -7.97 2.48 -12.98
CA LYS A 49 -8.25 2.75 -11.56
C LYS A 49 -8.30 1.48 -10.72
N GLN A 50 -8.98 0.45 -11.20
CA GLN A 50 -9.06 -0.83 -10.49
C GLN A 50 -7.67 -1.48 -10.32
N ARG A 51 -6.82 -1.41 -11.36
CA ARG A 51 -5.43 -1.88 -11.27
C ARG A 51 -4.63 -1.10 -10.24
N GLN A 52 -4.69 0.23 -10.26
CA GLN A 52 -4.01 1.06 -9.25
C GLN A 52 -4.51 0.78 -7.83
N GLU A 53 -5.81 0.56 -7.66
CA GLU A 53 -6.39 0.20 -6.36
C GLU A 53 -5.92 -1.18 -5.90
N GLN A 54 -5.86 -2.17 -6.80
CA GLN A 54 -5.35 -3.50 -6.48
C GLN A 54 -3.85 -3.48 -6.16
N GLU A 55 -3.04 -2.76 -6.93
CA GLU A 55 -1.61 -2.60 -6.69
C GLU A 55 -1.35 -1.91 -5.34
N SER A 56 -2.06 -0.83 -5.04
CA SER A 56 -1.92 -0.14 -3.75
C SER A 56 -2.36 -1.02 -2.57
N LYS A 57 -3.47 -1.75 -2.70
CA LYS A 57 -3.89 -2.73 -1.67
C LYS A 57 -2.86 -3.84 -1.49
N ALA A 58 -2.31 -4.38 -2.57
CA ALA A 58 -1.28 -5.41 -2.52
C ALA A 58 0.01 -4.90 -1.87
N LEU A 59 0.42 -3.66 -2.18
CA LEU A 59 1.58 -3.02 -1.55
C LEU A 59 1.37 -2.80 -0.05
N ILE A 60 0.20 -2.31 0.36
CA ILE A 60 -0.14 -2.11 1.78
C ILE A 60 -0.15 -3.45 2.51
N GLN A 61 -0.80 -4.48 1.95
CA GLN A 61 -0.80 -5.83 2.54
C GLN A 61 0.60 -6.40 2.68
N LYS A 62 1.45 -6.21 1.67
CA LYS A 62 2.85 -6.66 1.71
C LYS A 62 3.62 -5.94 2.82
N GLN A 63 3.51 -4.62 2.92
CA GLN A 63 4.16 -3.84 3.97
C GLN A 63 3.67 -4.23 5.37
N GLU A 64 2.37 -4.48 5.53
CA GLU A 64 1.82 -4.97 6.80
C GLU A 64 2.34 -6.35 7.17
N GLN A 65 2.45 -7.25 6.19
CA GLN A 65 3.00 -8.59 6.41
C GLN A 65 4.48 -8.52 6.78
N GLU A 66 5.28 -7.77 6.02
CA GLU A 66 6.70 -7.55 6.32
C GLU A 66 6.90 -6.95 7.72
N LYS A 67 6.07 -5.97 8.11
CA LYS A 67 6.09 -5.41 9.46
C LYS A 67 5.76 -6.47 10.53
N LYS A 68 4.71 -7.28 10.32
CA LYS A 68 4.34 -8.35 11.26
C LYS A 68 5.46 -9.39 11.42
N GLU A 69 6.06 -9.80 10.31
CA GLU A 69 7.18 -10.74 10.31
C GLU A 69 8.39 -10.17 11.04
N TYR A 70 8.71 -8.90 10.80
CA TYR A 70 9.78 -8.19 11.50
C TYR A 70 9.53 -8.12 13.02
N LEU A 71 8.34 -7.68 13.44
CA LEU A 71 7.98 -7.56 14.86
C LEU A 71 7.99 -8.92 15.56
N SER A 72 7.45 -9.95 14.90
CA SER A 72 7.47 -11.33 15.41
C SER A 72 8.91 -11.83 15.59
N LYS A 73 9.78 -11.58 14.61
CA LYS A 73 11.20 -11.93 14.68
C LYS A 73 11.89 -11.24 15.86
N ARG A 74 11.74 -9.91 16.00
CA ARG A 74 12.36 -9.15 17.10
C ARG A 74 11.82 -9.56 18.47
N SER A 75 10.52 -9.82 18.58
CA SER A 75 9.92 -10.36 19.80
C SER A 75 10.53 -11.71 20.18
N ASN A 76 10.70 -12.63 19.23
CA ASN A 76 11.33 -13.93 19.46
C ASN A 76 12.82 -13.81 19.81
N GLU A 77 13.54 -12.89 19.17
CA GLU A 77 14.93 -12.58 19.53
C GLU A 77 15.03 -12.05 20.97
N CYS A 78 14.10 -11.18 21.38
CA CYS A 78 14.04 -10.66 22.74
C CYS A 78 13.69 -11.75 23.76
N TYR A 79 12.73 -12.63 23.44
CA TYR A 79 12.43 -13.80 24.25
C TYR A 79 13.64 -14.73 24.43
N THR A 80 14.41 -14.93 23.36
CA THR A 80 15.63 -15.75 23.40
C THR A 80 16.71 -15.12 24.29
N ILE A 81 16.83 -13.79 24.30
CA ILE A 81 17.73 -13.07 25.21
C ILE A 81 17.26 -13.29 26.65
N TYR A 82 15.98 -13.05 26.94
CA TYR A 82 15.40 -13.29 28.25
C TYR A 82 15.65 -14.71 28.77
N GLU A 83 15.46 -15.74 27.93
CA GLU A 83 15.72 -17.13 28.30
C GLU A 83 17.20 -17.40 28.60
N LYS A 84 18.13 -16.72 27.91
CA LYS A 84 19.57 -16.80 28.22
C LYS A 84 19.87 -16.14 29.56
N GLU A 85 19.36 -14.94 29.78
CA GLU A 85 19.52 -14.21 31.03
C GLU A 85 18.95 -15.00 32.21
N ARG A 86 17.76 -15.61 32.08
CA ARG A 86 17.16 -16.47 33.11
C ARG A 86 17.98 -17.71 33.46
N LYS A 87 18.75 -18.24 32.51
CA LYS A 87 19.62 -19.39 32.75
C LYS A 87 20.90 -18.98 33.47
N GLN A 88 21.35 -17.75 33.26
CA GLN A 88 22.55 -17.22 33.86
C GLN A 88 22.28 -16.60 35.24
N PHE A 89 21.12 -15.97 35.42
CA PHE A 89 20.77 -15.18 36.58
C PHE A 89 19.40 -15.59 37.16
N ASN A 90 19.34 -15.78 38.48
CA ASN A 90 18.13 -16.22 39.18
C ASN A 90 17.14 -15.08 39.51
N ASN A 91 17.51 -13.83 39.24
CA ASN A 91 16.78 -12.61 39.59
C ASN A 91 16.09 -11.97 38.39
N VAL A 92 15.93 -12.65 37.24
CA VAL A 92 15.21 -12.09 36.09
C VAL A 92 13.70 -12.16 36.31
N GLU A 93 13.03 -11.01 36.26
CA GLU A 93 11.58 -10.87 36.49
C GLU A 93 10.77 -11.03 35.20
N GLY A 94 11.21 -10.40 34.10
CA GLY A 94 10.42 -10.35 32.87
C GLY A 94 11.14 -9.70 31.69
N HIS A 95 10.48 -9.71 30.54
CA HIS A 95 10.98 -9.05 29.33
C HIS A 95 9.84 -8.50 28.48
N PHE A 96 10.17 -7.53 27.63
CA PHE A 96 9.31 -7.09 26.55
C PHE A 96 10.16 -6.49 25.42
N TYR A 97 9.62 -6.55 24.20
CA TYR A 97 10.18 -5.86 23.05
C TYR A 97 9.48 -4.51 22.88
N ASP A 98 10.25 -3.42 22.85
CA ASP A 98 9.78 -2.07 22.58
C ASP A 98 9.89 -1.81 21.07
N GLU A 99 8.75 -1.89 20.38
CA GLU A 99 8.64 -1.70 18.94
C GLU A 99 9.01 -0.29 18.48
N ILE A 100 8.84 0.72 19.35
CA ILE A 100 9.06 2.13 18.99
C ILE A 100 10.55 2.42 18.93
N ASN A 101 11.29 1.92 19.92
CA ASN A 101 12.73 2.15 20.05
C ASN A 101 13.59 1.02 19.46
N ASP A 102 12.94 -0.01 18.89
CA ASP A 102 13.56 -1.24 18.38
C ASP A 102 14.56 -1.83 19.39
N LYS A 103 14.10 -2.06 20.62
CA LYS A 103 14.92 -2.54 21.73
C LYS A 103 14.27 -3.66 22.51
N CYS A 104 15.07 -4.64 22.91
CA CYS A 104 14.69 -5.62 23.90
C CYS A 104 14.99 -5.09 25.30
N VAL A 105 14.02 -5.23 26.21
CA VAL A 105 14.13 -4.82 27.60
C VAL A 105 13.92 -6.05 28.48
N VAL A 106 14.89 -6.35 29.33
CA VAL A 106 14.84 -7.43 30.34
C VAL A 106 14.95 -6.80 31.72
N ARG A 107 14.04 -7.14 32.64
CA ARG A 107 13.99 -6.59 34.00
C ARG A 107 14.45 -7.63 35.01
N TYR A 108 15.24 -7.18 35.97
CA TYR A 108 15.75 -7.96 37.09
C TYR A 108 15.07 -7.46 38.38
N THR A 109 14.89 -8.35 39.36
CA THR A 109 14.22 -8.07 40.63
C THR A 109 15.11 -7.26 41.59
N THR A 110 16.43 -7.35 41.44
CA THR A 110 17.39 -6.55 42.20
C THR A 110 17.77 -5.30 41.43
N LYS A 111 18.08 -4.22 42.16
CA LYS A 111 18.70 -3.04 41.57
C LYS A 111 20.15 -3.39 41.24
N GLU A 112 20.56 -3.06 40.03
CA GLU A 112 21.81 -3.45 39.35
C GLU A 112 21.74 -4.82 38.64
N TYR A 113 22.03 -4.79 37.34
CA TYR A 113 22.33 -5.98 36.55
C TYR A 113 23.66 -6.55 37.06
N GLU A 114 23.59 -7.65 37.82
CA GLU A 114 24.75 -8.20 38.52
C GLU A 114 25.92 -8.47 37.57
N GLY A 115 27.07 -7.85 37.86
CA GLY A 115 28.30 -8.07 37.11
C GLY A 115 28.50 -7.13 35.91
N VAL A 116 27.65 -6.13 35.71
CA VAL A 116 27.81 -5.13 34.64
C VAL A 116 28.09 -3.73 35.17
N ASP A 117 29.20 -3.16 34.68
CA ASP A 117 29.51 -1.75 34.87
C ASP A 117 28.66 -0.90 33.92
N CYS A 118 27.52 -0.40 34.44
CA CYS A 118 26.57 0.39 33.68
C CYS A 118 27.18 1.65 33.05
N GLN A 119 28.16 2.28 33.70
CA GLN A 119 28.80 3.48 33.18
C GLN A 119 29.72 3.12 32.01
N LYS A 120 30.41 1.98 32.09
CA LYS A 120 31.28 1.49 31.01
C LYS A 120 30.49 1.01 29.79
N GLU A 121 29.39 0.30 30.00
CA GLU A 121 28.56 -0.26 28.92
C GLU A 121 27.63 0.78 28.30
N TYR A 122 27.06 1.67 29.12
CA TYR A 122 25.98 2.57 28.70
C TYR A 122 26.26 4.06 28.94
N GLY A 123 27.47 4.45 29.35
CA GLY A 123 27.78 5.85 29.67
C GLY A 123 27.67 6.83 28.50
N SER A 124 27.57 6.33 27.26
CA SER A 124 27.27 7.14 26.07
C SER A 124 25.78 7.46 25.93
N VAL A 125 24.90 6.75 26.63
CA VAL A 125 23.43 6.88 26.57
C VAL A 125 22.87 7.00 27.99
N PRO A 126 22.73 8.23 28.53
CA PRO A 126 22.37 8.46 29.94
C PRO A 126 21.08 7.76 30.39
N SER A 127 20.10 7.60 29.48
CA SER A 127 18.85 6.89 29.78
C SER A 127 19.09 5.39 30.03
N TRP A 128 19.98 4.76 29.29
CA TRP A 128 20.28 3.33 29.44
C TRP A 128 21.20 3.07 30.62
N GLU A 129 22.10 4.00 30.93
CA GLU A 129 22.86 3.94 32.18
C GLU A 129 21.92 3.96 33.40
N LEU A 130 20.90 4.82 33.38
CA LEU A 130 19.89 4.87 34.43
C LEU A 130 19.06 3.57 34.48
N GLU A 131 18.60 3.06 33.34
CA GLU A 131 17.89 1.78 33.25
C GLU A 131 18.74 0.62 33.85
N CYS A 132 20.03 0.54 33.49
CA CYS A 132 20.94 -0.48 34.00
C CYS A 132 21.11 -0.41 35.53
N LYS A 133 21.25 0.80 36.10
CA LYS A 133 21.30 1.02 37.56
C LYS A 133 20.01 0.63 38.27
N LEU A 134 18.89 0.60 37.55
CA LEU A 134 17.59 0.15 38.05
C LEU A 134 17.36 -1.36 37.86
N GLY A 135 18.36 -2.12 37.41
CA GLY A 135 18.20 -3.55 37.12
C GLY A 135 17.44 -3.80 35.83
N ILE A 136 17.59 -2.93 34.84
CA ILE A 136 16.98 -3.09 33.52
C ILE A 136 18.09 -3.25 32.49
N PHE A 137 18.18 -4.44 31.89
CA PHE A 137 19.05 -4.69 30.75
C PHE A 137 18.34 -4.27 29.46
N THR A 138 19.01 -3.43 28.68
CA THR A 138 18.50 -2.92 27.42
C THR A 138 19.46 -3.29 26.30
N LYS A 139 18.92 -3.93 25.25
CA LYS A 139 19.66 -4.25 24.03
C LYS A 139 18.93 -3.71 22.81
N LYS A 140 19.59 -2.83 22.06
CA LYS A 140 19.11 -2.36 20.76
C LYS A 140 19.39 -3.39 19.67
N PHE A 141 18.48 -3.45 18.70
CA PHE A 141 18.51 -4.38 17.59
C PHE A 141 19.03 -3.77 16.27
#